data_AF-A0A429Z1M3-F1
#
_entry.id   AF-A0A429Z1M3-F1
#
_cell.length_a   1.000
_cell.length_b   1.000
_cell.length_c   1.000
_cell.angle_alpha   90.00
_cell.angle_beta   90.00
_cell.angle_gamma   90.00
#
_symmetry.space_group_name_H-M   'P 1'
#
loop_
_entity.id
_entity.type
_entity.pdbx_description
1 polymer ?
#
loop_
_entity_poly.entity_id
_entity_poly.type
_entity_poly.pdbx_seq_one_letter_code
_entity_poly.pdbx_strand_id
1 'polypeptide(L)'
;MKKIVILGAKPGAVIPTADAIYAANAAVMGHEAAFAECRERIVVASSTVLAKGIEHEAGGDDLYGRKLAAVRASGASRLVLFADPGRRNHVDRVLSLLATSDPAPATTVISVRERTAMVENVGRLRYPVMDRTFFSQPVGVQLRDATEIAGYWLNRVAGDGMKDVRAKYRPSTGILALLLAITENGEAATYIICGIGLSDRNVFLTSGGYRFNRNNAGHVLPKHTRADMILLARLRERYRLVTTEPELAGLADLYGPTAAASGTDACEER
;
A
#
# COMPACT_ATOMS: atom_id res chain seq x y z
N MET A 1 -14.68 -0.23 20.92
CA MET A 1 -13.83 0.50 19.95
C MET A 1 -13.30 -0.52 18.94
N LYS A 2 -13.56 -0.33 17.64
CA LYS A 2 -13.18 -1.30 16.60
C LYS A 2 -11.65 -1.31 16.44
N LYS A 3 -11.04 -2.50 16.41
CA LYS A 3 -9.62 -2.73 16.13
C LYS A 3 -9.47 -3.27 14.71
N ILE A 4 -8.62 -2.63 13.92
CA ILE A 4 -8.38 -2.96 12.53
C ILE A 4 -6.90 -3.26 12.36
N VAL A 5 -6.55 -4.46 11.89
CA VAL A 5 -5.17 -4.80 11.54
C VAL A 5 -4.91 -4.46 10.08
N ILE A 6 -3.78 -3.81 9.82
CA ILE A 6 -3.22 -3.65 8.47
C ILE A 6 -1.99 -4.54 8.37
N LEU A 7 -2.09 -5.59 7.56
CA LEU A 7 -1.05 -6.62 7.43
C LEU A 7 -0.24 -6.41 6.16
N GLY A 8 1.04 -6.13 6.32
CA GLY A 8 2.05 -6.11 5.26
C GLY A 8 2.81 -7.44 5.14
N ALA A 9 3.64 -7.55 4.11
CA ALA A 9 4.29 -8.81 3.73
C ALA A 9 5.62 -9.09 4.45
N LYS A 10 6.05 -8.26 5.41
CA LYS A 10 7.27 -8.52 6.18
C LYS A 10 7.07 -9.78 7.03
N PRO A 11 7.96 -10.77 6.94
CA PRO A 11 7.77 -12.01 7.66
C PRO A 11 7.93 -11.86 9.18
N GLY A 12 7.32 -12.78 9.92
CA GLY A 12 7.37 -12.76 11.39
C GLY A 12 6.55 -11.63 12.01
N ALA A 13 5.64 -11.01 11.25
CA ALA A 13 4.73 -10.01 11.79
C ALA A 13 3.89 -10.60 12.94
N VAL A 14 3.87 -9.90 14.07
CA VAL A 14 2.98 -10.23 15.19
C VAL A 14 1.61 -9.66 14.89
N ILE A 15 0.60 -10.52 14.78
CA ILE A 15 -0.77 -10.14 14.45
C ILE A 15 -1.64 -10.27 15.70
N PRO A 16 -2.12 -9.18 16.30
CA PRO A 16 -3.03 -9.25 17.43
C PRO A 16 -4.47 -9.55 16.98
N THR A 17 -5.31 -9.96 17.92
CA THR A 17 -6.76 -10.10 17.70
C THR A 17 -7.39 -8.76 17.30
N ALA A 18 -8.23 -8.78 16.27
CA ALA A 18 -8.88 -7.60 15.72
C ALA A 18 -10.27 -7.94 15.16
N ASP A 19 -11.10 -6.91 14.97
CA ASP A 19 -12.43 -7.05 14.39
C ASP A 19 -12.36 -7.24 12.86
N ALA A 20 -11.37 -6.60 12.23
CA ALA A 20 -11.10 -6.71 10.80
C ALA A 20 -9.59 -6.72 10.50
N ILE A 21 -9.23 -7.37 9.40
CA ILE A 21 -7.87 -7.41 8.88
C ILE A 21 -7.84 -7.05 7.38
N TYR A 22 -6.94 -6.14 7.02
CA TYR A 22 -6.67 -5.71 5.65
C TYR A 22 -5.25 -6.18 5.28
N ALA A 23 -5.15 -7.26 4.50
CA ALA A 23 -3.88 -7.85 4.09
C ALA A 23 -3.42 -7.31 2.74
N ALA A 24 -2.22 -6.75 2.68
CA ALA A 24 -1.65 -6.16 1.48
C ALA A 24 -1.04 -7.24 0.55
N ASN A 25 -1.50 -7.26 -0.70
CA ASN A 25 -1.19 -8.28 -1.69
C ASN A 25 -1.44 -9.68 -1.12
N ALA A 26 -0.38 -10.47 -0.95
CA ALA A 26 -0.45 -11.81 -0.39
C ALA A 26 0.25 -11.87 0.98
N ALA A 27 0.11 -10.82 1.78
CA ALA A 27 0.62 -10.80 3.15
C ALA A 27 -0.03 -11.87 4.05
N VAL A 28 -1.14 -12.46 3.60
CA VAL A 28 -1.73 -13.66 4.20
C VAL A 28 -0.75 -14.86 4.19
N MET A 29 0.18 -14.90 3.24
CA MET A 29 1.16 -15.98 3.11
C MET A 29 2.10 -16.02 4.33
N GLY A 30 2.07 -17.12 5.09
CA GLY A 30 2.81 -17.29 6.35
C GLY A 30 2.07 -16.77 7.59
N HIS A 31 0.84 -16.28 7.42
CA HIS A 31 -0.01 -15.72 8.47
C HIS A 31 -1.46 -16.24 8.38
N GLU A 32 -1.65 -17.41 7.78
CA GLU A 32 -2.96 -17.97 7.43
C GLU A 32 -3.84 -18.19 8.66
N ALA A 33 -3.27 -18.73 9.75
CA ALA A 33 -4.01 -19.00 10.98
C ALA A 33 -4.55 -17.71 11.61
N ALA A 34 -3.69 -16.71 11.81
CA ALA A 34 -4.10 -15.41 12.39
C ALA A 34 -5.10 -14.66 11.49
N PHE A 35 -4.95 -14.78 10.16
CA PHE A 35 -5.90 -14.22 9.21
C PHE A 35 -7.27 -14.91 9.29
N ALA A 36 -7.30 -16.23 9.46
CA ALA A 36 -8.53 -17.02 9.55
C ALA A 36 -9.32 -16.77 10.85
N GLU A 37 -8.65 -16.39 11.94
CA GLU A 37 -9.29 -16.04 13.22
C GLU A 37 -10.04 -14.70 13.17
N CYS A 38 -9.71 -13.81 12.23
CA CYS A 38 -10.41 -12.54 12.06
C CYS A 38 -11.76 -12.74 11.35
N ARG A 39 -12.82 -12.11 11.87
CA ARG A 39 -14.16 -12.20 11.27
C ARG A 39 -14.23 -11.51 9.91
N GLU A 40 -13.77 -10.26 9.85
CA GLU A 40 -13.79 -9.47 8.62
C GLU A 40 -12.40 -9.52 7.96
N ARG A 41 -12.31 -10.14 6.78
CA ARG A 41 -11.06 -10.50 6.11
C ARG A 41 -11.01 -9.89 4.72
N ILE A 42 -10.20 -8.85 4.56
CA ILE A 42 -10.04 -8.14 3.29
C ILE A 42 -8.62 -8.36 2.77
N VAL A 43 -8.50 -8.74 1.51
CA VAL A 43 -7.24 -8.68 0.78
C VAL A 43 -7.23 -7.44 -0.10
N VAL A 44 -6.15 -6.68 -0.07
CA VAL A 44 -5.96 -5.46 -0.87
C VAL A 44 -4.72 -5.64 -1.74
N ALA A 45 -4.87 -5.84 -3.05
CA ALA A 45 -3.78 -6.26 -3.93
C ALA A 45 -3.60 -5.36 -5.16
N SER A 46 -2.37 -5.27 -5.68
CA SER A 46 -2.11 -4.76 -7.04
C SER A 46 -2.53 -5.81 -8.06
N SER A 47 -3.32 -5.39 -9.06
CA SER A 47 -3.71 -6.23 -10.19
C SER A 47 -2.50 -6.83 -10.91
N THR A 48 -1.40 -6.08 -11.06
CA THR A 48 -0.15 -6.60 -11.63
C THR A 48 0.48 -7.72 -10.82
N VAL A 49 0.46 -7.65 -9.48
CA VAL A 49 1.07 -8.69 -8.65
C VAL A 49 0.33 -10.01 -8.82
N LEU A 50 -1.00 -9.98 -8.86
CA LEU A 50 -1.81 -11.17 -9.04
C LEU A 50 -1.79 -11.68 -10.49
N ALA A 51 -1.86 -10.79 -11.49
CA ALA A 51 -1.78 -11.17 -12.90
C ALA A 51 -0.46 -11.90 -13.24
N LYS A 52 0.67 -11.45 -12.67
CA LYS A 52 1.94 -12.19 -12.77
C LYS A 52 1.83 -13.59 -12.16
N GLY A 53 1.13 -13.74 -11.05
CA GLY A 53 0.90 -15.06 -10.44
C GLY A 53 0.18 -16.01 -11.40
N ILE A 54 -0.77 -15.52 -12.20
CA ILE A 54 -1.49 -16.32 -13.22
C ILE A 54 -0.52 -16.80 -14.30
N GLU A 55 0.40 -15.94 -14.74
CA GLU A 55 1.41 -16.29 -15.76
C GLU A 55 2.39 -17.36 -15.27
N HIS A 56 2.64 -17.41 -13.96
CA HIS A 56 3.60 -18.32 -13.34
C HIS A 56 2.95 -19.54 -12.65
N GLU A 57 1.62 -19.69 -12.70
CA GLU A 57 0.89 -20.78 -12.03
C GLU A 57 1.34 -22.17 -12.53
N ALA A 58 1.76 -22.27 -13.80
CA ALA A 58 2.25 -23.51 -14.40
C ALA A 58 3.72 -23.86 -14.07
N GLY A 59 4.49 -22.95 -13.45
CA GLY A 59 5.96 -23.01 -13.43
C GLY A 59 6.63 -23.68 -12.21
N GLY A 60 5.90 -23.96 -11.13
CA GLY A 60 6.47 -24.56 -9.90
C GLY A 60 7.36 -23.62 -9.07
N ASP A 61 7.00 -23.40 -7.81
CA ASP A 61 7.72 -22.62 -6.77
C ASP A 61 8.07 -21.14 -7.09
N ASP A 62 7.36 -20.51 -8.03
CA ASP A 62 7.47 -19.06 -8.24
C ASP A 62 6.78 -18.26 -7.12
N LEU A 63 7.43 -17.17 -6.69
CA LEU A 63 6.91 -16.29 -5.64
C LEU A 63 5.53 -15.72 -6.00
N TYR A 64 5.32 -15.29 -7.25
CA TYR A 64 4.03 -14.72 -7.66
C TYR A 64 2.94 -15.79 -7.72
N GLY A 65 3.26 -17.00 -8.19
CA GLY A 65 2.35 -18.14 -8.13
C GLY A 65 1.89 -18.43 -6.69
N ARG A 66 2.84 -18.49 -5.74
CA ARG A 66 2.52 -18.70 -4.31
C ARG A 66 1.70 -17.55 -3.71
N LYS A 67 1.98 -16.30 -4.10
CA LYS A 67 1.17 -15.15 -3.69
C LYS A 67 -0.28 -15.26 -4.17
N LEU A 68 -0.48 -15.66 -5.43
CA LEU A 68 -1.83 -15.88 -5.97
C LEU A 68 -2.55 -17.01 -5.24
N ALA A 69 -1.88 -18.14 -5.02
CA ALA A 69 -2.43 -19.27 -4.28
C ALA A 69 -2.86 -18.87 -2.85
N ALA A 70 -2.01 -18.12 -2.14
CA ALA A 70 -2.32 -17.64 -0.80
C ALA A 70 -3.56 -16.73 -0.78
N VAL A 71 -3.73 -15.84 -1.77
CA VAL A 71 -4.93 -15.00 -1.87
C VAL A 71 -6.17 -15.84 -2.15
N ARG A 72 -6.10 -16.82 -3.06
CA ARG A 72 -7.23 -17.72 -3.37
C ARG A 72 -7.65 -18.56 -2.16
N ALA A 73 -6.68 -19.09 -1.41
CA ALA A 73 -6.92 -19.93 -0.24
C ALA A 73 -7.20 -19.14 1.05
N SER A 74 -7.08 -17.80 1.02
CA SER A 74 -7.18 -16.96 2.23
C SER A 74 -8.54 -16.99 2.93
N GLY A 75 -9.61 -17.38 2.22
CA GLY A 75 -10.98 -17.26 2.71
C GLY A 75 -11.42 -15.81 2.93
N ALA A 76 -10.75 -14.84 2.30
CA ALA A 76 -11.13 -13.43 2.38
C ALA A 76 -12.57 -13.23 1.91
N SER A 77 -13.35 -12.46 2.67
CA SER A 77 -14.72 -12.10 2.28
C SER A 77 -14.74 -11.10 1.13
N ARG A 78 -13.67 -10.30 1.00
CA ARG A 78 -13.53 -9.30 -0.05
C ARG A 78 -12.09 -9.19 -0.56
N LEU A 79 -11.98 -9.04 -1.87
CA LEU A 79 -10.74 -8.67 -2.55
C LEU A 79 -10.88 -7.27 -3.17
N VAL A 80 -9.96 -6.39 -2.81
CA VAL A 80 -9.85 -5.05 -3.38
C VAL A 80 -8.63 -5.00 -4.30
N LEU A 81 -8.87 -4.70 -5.57
CA LEU A 81 -7.86 -4.67 -6.63
C LEU A 81 -7.51 -3.24 -7.02
N PHE A 82 -6.26 -2.84 -6.82
CA PHE A 82 -5.73 -1.62 -7.43
C PHE A 82 -5.43 -1.84 -8.90
N ALA A 83 -6.11 -1.07 -9.75
CA ALA A 83 -5.82 -1.02 -11.18
C ALA A 83 -4.46 -0.34 -11.41
N ASP A 84 -3.63 -0.95 -12.25
CA ASP A 84 -2.34 -0.38 -12.64
C ASP A 84 -2.48 0.43 -13.96
N PRO A 85 -1.79 1.58 -14.07
CA PRO A 85 -1.74 2.39 -15.28
C PRO A 85 -1.46 1.59 -16.55
N GLY A 86 -2.33 1.72 -17.56
CA GLY A 86 -2.14 1.07 -18.87
C GLY A 86 -2.22 -0.46 -18.85
N ARG A 87 -2.70 -1.08 -17.76
CA ARG A 87 -2.78 -2.54 -17.59
C ARG A 87 -4.19 -3.04 -17.29
N ARG A 88 -5.19 -2.56 -18.04
CA ARG A 88 -6.60 -2.93 -17.83
C ARG A 88 -6.82 -4.45 -17.89
N ASN A 89 -6.16 -5.10 -18.85
CA ASN A 89 -6.18 -6.56 -19.00
C ASN A 89 -5.74 -7.33 -17.74
N HIS A 90 -4.94 -6.75 -16.86
CA HIS A 90 -4.54 -7.41 -15.60
C HIS A 90 -5.71 -7.51 -14.63
N VAL A 91 -6.55 -6.48 -14.55
CA VAL A 91 -7.75 -6.51 -13.70
C VAL A 91 -8.69 -7.60 -14.21
N ASP A 92 -9.00 -7.57 -15.51
CA ASP A 92 -9.93 -8.53 -16.11
C ASP A 92 -9.48 -9.97 -15.91
N ARG A 93 -8.19 -10.27 -16.15
CA ARG A 93 -7.62 -11.62 -15.94
C ARG A 93 -7.77 -12.10 -14.49
N VAL A 94 -7.52 -11.22 -13.51
CA VAL A 94 -7.64 -11.58 -12.10
C VAL A 94 -9.10 -11.81 -11.72
N LEU A 95 -10.02 -10.95 -12.18
CA LEU A 95 -11.45 -11.10 -11.93
C LEU A 95 -11.99 -12.40 -12.56
N SER A 96 -11.62 -12.71 -13.81
CA SER A 96 -12.03 -13.94 -14.48
C SER A 96 -11.55 -15.20 -13.74
N LEU A 97 -10.32 -15.20 -13.24
CA LEU A 97 -9.80 -16.33 -12.46
C LEU A 97 -10.54 -16.50 -11.12
N LEU A 98 -10.89 -15.41 -10.45
CA LEU A 98 -11.53 -15.47 -9.14
C LEU A 98 -13.02 -15.77 -9.21
N ALA A 99 -13.67 -15.46 -10.33
CA ALA A 99 -15.05 -15.84 -10.59
C ALA A 99 -15.26 -17.36 -10.57
N THR A 100 -14.21 -18.16 -10.78
CA THR A 100 -14.25 -19.63 -10.69
C THR A 100 -13.90 -20.17 -9.30
N SER A 101 -13.71 -19.33 -8.29
CA SER A 101 -13.44 -19.76 -6.91
C SER A 101 -14.75 -20.02 -6.15
N ASP A 102 -14.75 -20.96 -5.21
CA ASP A 102 -15.91 -21.30 -4.39
C ASP A 102 -15.60 -21.22 -2.88
N PRO A 103 -16.20 -20.28 -2.12
CA PRO A 103 -17.00 -19.16 -2.60
C PRO A 103 -16.12 -18.08 -3.24
N ALA A 104 -16.63 -17.40 -4.27
CA ALA A 104 -15.95 -16.26 -4.86
C ALA A 104 -15.96 -15.06 -3.88
N PRO A 105 -14.82 -14.42 -3.61
CA PRO A 105 -14.79 -13.23 -2.76
C PRO A 105 -15.54 -12.08 -3.46
N ALA A 106 -16.19 -11.21 -2.68
CA ALA A 106 -16.68 -9.95 -3.24
C ALA A 106 -15.49 -9.16 -3.80
N THR A 107 -15.59 -8.64 -5.02
CA THR A 107 -14.49 -7.91 -5.66
C THR A 107 -14.79 -6.42 -5.81
N THR A 108 -13.83 -5.57 -5.44
CA THR A 108 -13.88 -4.13 -5.67
C THR A 108 -12.65 -3.71 -6.45
N VAL A 109 -12.81 -2.95 -7.52
CA VAL A 109 -11.68 -2.38 -8.28
C VAL A 109 -11.53 -0.92 -7.91
N ILE A 110 -10.32 -0.52 -7.52
CA ILE A 110 -9.98 0.87 -7.22
C ILE A 110 -9.03 1.38 -8.32
N SER A 111 -9.46 2.42 -9.02
CA SER A 111 -8.70 3.08 -10.06
C SER A 111 -7.50 3.87 -9.52
N VAL A 112 -6.60 4.26 -10.42
CA VAL A 112 -5.48 5.16 -10.10
C VAL A 112 -5.98 6.47 -9.50
N ARG A 113 -7.08 7.03 -10.05
CA ARG A 113 -7.69 8.27 -9.58
C ARG A 113 -8.25 8.15 -8.16
N GLU A 114 -8.98 7.08 -7.86
CA GLU A 114 -9.52 6.84 -6.53
C GLU A 114 -8.41 6.60 -5.50
N ARG A 115 -7.38 5.86 -5.89
CA ARG A 115 -6.19 5.67 -5.06
C ARG A 115 -5.49 6.99 -4.74
N THR A 116 -5.31 7.85 -5.73
CA THR A 116 -4.78 9.21 -5.54
C THR A 116 -5.67 10.01 -4.60
N ALA A 117 -6.99 9.96 -4.80
CA ALA A 117 -7.95 10.66 -3.95
C ALA A 117 -7.90 10.17 -2.50
N MET A 118 -7.66 8.89 -2.24
CA MET A 118 -7.45 8.39 -0.87
C MET A 118 -6.22 9.01 -0.21
N VAL A 119 -5.10 9.13 -0.94
CA VAL A 119 -3.89 9.79 -0.42
C VAL A 119 -4.16 11.24 -0.06
N GLU A 120 -4.89 11.95 -0.91
CA GLU A 120 -5.18 13.37 -0.73
C GLU A 120 -6.23 13.65 0.36
N ASN A 121 -7.30 12.86 0.39
CA ASN A 121 -8.43 13.09 1.29
C ASN A 121 -8.16 12.55 2.69
N VAL A 122 -7.66 11.30 2.79
CA VAL A 122 -7.39 10.66 4.07
C VAL A 122 -6.01 11.08 4.59
N GLY A 123 -4.99 10.95 3.74
CA GLY A 123 -3.61 11.31 4.09
C GLY A 123 -3.36 12.82 4.20
N ARG A 124 -4.23 13.67 3.65
CA ARG A 124 -4.06 15.14 3.63
C ARG A 124 -2.70 15.56 3.04
N LEU A 125 -2.24 14.81 2.04
CA LEU A 125 -1.00 15.05 1.32
C LEU A 125 -1.29 15.09 -0.17
N ARG A 126 -0.65 16.02 -0.88
CA ARG A 126 -0.70 16.02 -2.35
C ARG A 126 -0.07 14.73 -2.89
N TYR A 127 -0.61 14.25 -3.99
CA TYR A 127 0.01 13.18 -4.77
C TYR A 127 0.61 13.77 -6.06
N PRO A 128 1.88 13.52 -6.39
CA PRO A 128 2.81 12.55 -5.80
C PRO A 128 3.30 12.93 -4.40
N VAL A 129 3.56 11.93 -3.54
CA VAL A 129 4.02 12.17 -2.16
C VAL A 129 5.49 12.57 -2.19
N MET A 130 5.76 13.83 -1.80
CA MET A 130 7.09 14.45 -1.82
C MET A 130 7.32 15.23 -0.53
N ASP A 131 8.58 15.38 -0.15
CA ASP A 131 9.01 16.24 0.97
C ASP A 131 10.23 17.10 0.55
N ARG A 132 10.79 17.84 1.51
CA ARG A 132 11.93 18.75 1.29
C ARG A 132 13.15 18.08 0.67
N THR A 133 13.33 16.78 0.83
CA THR A 133 14.51 16.11 0.28
C THR A 133 14.47 15.92 -1.23
N PHE A 134 13.30 16.10 -1.86
CA PHE A 134 13.24 16.20 -3.31
C PHE A 134 14.21 17.29 -3.79
N PHE A 135 14.22 18.43 -3.09
CA PHE A 135 15.08 19.59 -3.40
C PHE A 135 16.54 19.41 -2.96
N SER A 136 16.86 18.37 -2.20
CA SER A 136 18.25 18.06 -1.80
C SER A 136 18.91 17.00 -2.69
N GLN A 137 18.24 16.52 -3.73
CA GLN A 137 18.80 15.54 -4.66
C GLN A 137 19.76 16.20 -5.66
N PRO A 138 20.67 15.44 -6.31
CA PRO A 138 21.47 15.99 -7.41
C PRO A 138 20.58 16.57 -8.52
N VAL A 139 20.97 17.71 -9.09
CA VAL A 139 20.15 18.48 -10.06
C VAL A 139 19.65 17.61 -11.23
N GLY A 140 20.50 16.75 -11.79
CA GLY A 140 20.09 15.84 -12.88
C GLY A 140 19.00 14.84 -12.47
N VAL A 141 19.00 14.41 -11.20
CA VAL A 141 17.94 13.55 -10.64
C VAL A 141 16.66 14.37 -10.47
N GLN A 142 16.76 15.57 -9.91
CA GLN A 142 15.62 16.48 -9.73
C GLN A 142 14.91 16.77 -11.06
N LEU A 143 15.64 17.13 -12.12
CA LEU A 143 15.06 17.44 -13.43
C LEU A 143 14.34 16.23 -14.04
N ARG A 144 14.96 15.05 -13.97
CA ARG A 144 14.33 13.81 -14.45
C ARG A 144 13.05 13.48 -13.70
N ASP A 145 13.02 13.74 -12.39
CA ASP A 145 11.83 13.46 -11.60
C ASP A 145 10.76 14.55 -11.77
N ALA A 146 11.17 15.82 -11.89
CA ALA A 146 10.27 16.94 -12.14
C ALA A 146 9.53 16.77 -13.48
N THR A 147 10.20 16.31 -14.53
CA THR A 147 9.56 16.01 -15.82
C THR A 147 8.52 14.89 -15.70
N GLU A 148 8.80 13.85 -14.92
CA GLU A 148 7.84 12.79 -14.64
C GLU A 148 6.64 13.29 -13.84
N ILE A 149 6.88 14.04 -12.77
CA ILE A 149 5.85 14.63 -11.90
C ILE A 149 4.97 15.58 -12.71
N ALA A 150 5.57 16.46 -13.53
CA ALA A 150 4.84 17.34 -14.44
C ALA A 150 3.99 16.52 -15.42
N GLY A 151 4.56 15.45 -15.99
CA GLY A 151 3.83 14.55 -16.87
C GLY A 151 2.69 13.81 -16.19
N TYR A 152 2.78 13.52 -14.89
CA TYR A 152 1.66 13.02 -14.09
C TYR A 152 0.57 14.09 -13.94
N TRP A 153 0.92 15.32 -13.53
CA TRP A 153 -0.04 16.40 -13.36
C TRP A 153 -0.76 16.77 -14.67
N LEU A 154 -0.03 16.79 -15.79
CA LEU A 154 -0.61 17.02 -17.11
C LEU A 154 -1.60 15.93 -17.49
N ASN A 155 -1.26 14.64 -17.28
CA ASN A 155 -2.22 13.56 -17.53
C ASN A 155 -3.41 13.59 -16.57
N ARG A 156 -3.23 14.08 -15.34
CA ARG A 156 -4.33 14.22 -14.37
C ARG A 156 -5.31 15.32 -14.76
N VAL A 157 -4.83 16.44 -15.28
CA VAL A 157 -5.68 17.60 -15.65
C VAL A 157 -6.25 17.48 -17.05
N ALA A 158 -5.43 17.06 -18.02
CA ALA A 158 -5.76 17.09 -19.45
C ALA A 158 -5.78 15.71 -20.11
N GLY A 159 -5.47 14.64 -19.37
CA GLY A 159 -5.49 13.27 -19.87
C GLY A 159 -6.59 12.41 -19.26
N ASP A 160 -6.44 11.10 -19.37
CA ASP A 160 -7.36 10.11 -18.82
C ASP A 160 -7.18 9.86 -17.30
N GLY A 161 -6.23 10.54 -16.66
CA GLY A 161 -5.90 10.37 -15.24
C GLY A 161 -5.38 8.99 -14.87
N MET A 162 -5.00 8.16 -15.86
CA MET A 162 -4.56 6.78 -15.64
C MET A 162 -3.06 6.67 -15.43
N LYS A 163 -2.27 7.73 -15.66
CA LYS A 163 -0.82 7.73 -15.44
C LYS A 163 -0.52 7.81 -13.95
N ASP A 164 0.52 7.08 -13.54
CA ASP A 164 1.06 7.12 -12.18
C ASP A 164 2.52 7.56 -12.20
N VAL A 165 3.06 7.78 -11.00
CA VAL A 165 4.46 8.08 -10.75
C VAL A 165 5.26 6.84 -10.36
N ARG A 166 6.58 6.97 -10.40
CA ARG A 166 7.52 5.95 -9.90
C ARG A 166 7.23 5.60 -8.44
N ALA A 167 7.63 4.36 -8.12
CA ALA A 167 7.50 3.75 -6.82
C ALA A 167 8.01 4.59 -5.63
N LYS A 168 8.97 5.51 -5.85
CA LYS A 168 9.50 6.36 -4.77
C LYS A 168 8.57 7.48 -4.31
N TYR A 169 7.60 7.89 -5.13
CA TYR A 169 6.66 8.97 -4.82
C TYR A 169 5.22 8.48 -4.58
N ARG A 170 5.03 7.16 -4.57
CA ARG A 170 3.74 6.54 -4.30
C ARG A 170 3.85 5.61 -3.09
N PRO A 171 2.83 5.58 -2.23
CA PRO A 171 2.76 4.63 -1.13
C PRO A 171 2.78 3.18 -1.62
N SER A 172 3.21 2.29 -0.74
CA SER A 172 3.10 0.85 -0.93
C SER A 172 1.65 0.40 -0.83
N THR A 173 1.35 -0.82 -1.31
CA THR A 173 0.04 -1.45 -1.12
C THR A 173 -0.36 -1.55 0.35
N GLY A 174 0.60 -1.68 1.28
CA GLY A 174 0.32 -1.70 2.71
C GLY A 174 -0.26 -0.38 3.22
N ILE A 175 0.35 0.74 2.84
CA ILE A 175 -0.18 2.06 3.22
C ILE A 175 -1.48 2.37 2.48
N LEU A 176 -1.64 1.94 1.23
CA LEU A 176 -2.92 2.07 0.54
C LEU A 176 -4.03 1.25 1.21
N ALA A 177 -3.72 0.06 1.73
CA ALA A 177 -4.65 -0.75 2.52
C ALA A 177 -5.03 -0.04 3.82
N LEU A 178 -4.08 0.62 4.49
CA LEU A 178 -4.36 1.48 5.66
C LEU A 178 -5.31 2.64 5.29
N LEU A 179 -5.05 3.36 4.20
CA LEU A 179 -5.90 4.47 3.77
C LEU A 179 -7.32 4.01 3.46
N LEU A 180 -7.46 2.87 2.77
CA LEU A 180 -8.76 2.25 2.50
C LEU A 180 -9.48 1.86 3.80
N ALA A 181 -8.78 1.20 4.72
CA ALA A 181 -9.34 0.82 6.00
C ALA A 181 -9.85 2.04 6.78
N ILE A 182 -9.12 3.17 6.72
CA ILE A 182 -9.54 4.43 7.32
C ILE A 182 -10.79 4.99 6.66
N THR A 183 -10.86 4.97 5.33
CA THR A 183 -12.05 5.41 4.59
C THR A 183 -13.30 4.65 5.02
N GLU A 184 -13.17 3.35 5.29
CA GLU A 184 -14.30 2.47 5.59
C GLU A 184 -14.66 2.41 7.08
N ASN A 185 -13.69 2.54 7.99
CA ASN A 185 -13.89 2.37 9.44
C ASN A 185 -13.85 3.67 10.24
N GLY A 186 -13.44 4.78 9.62
CA GLY A 186 -13.49 6.12 10.20
C GLY A 186 -12.46 6.39 11.30
N GLU A 187 -12.49 7.61 11.83
CA GLU A 187 -11.49 8.12 12.80
C GLU A 187 -11.56 7.45 14.18
N ALA A 188 -12.71 6.86 14.54
CA ALA A 188 -12.94 6.28 15.86
C ALA A 188 -12.29 4.90 16.07
N ALA A 189 -11.84 4.23 15.01
CA ALA A 189 -11.19 2.93 15.08
C ALA A 189 -9.71 3.05 15.50
N THR A 190 -9.15 1.95 15.99
CA THR A 190 -7.70 1.80 16.18
C THR A 190 -7.12 0.95 15.08
N TYR A 191 -6.09 1.46 14.41
CA TYR A 191 -5.43 0.80 13.30
C TYR A 191 -4.08 0.27 13.77
N ILE A 192 -3.89 -1.04 13.68
CA ILE A 192 -2.68 -1.73 14.13
C ILE A 192 -1.89 -2.15 12.90
N ILE A 193 -0.73 -1.54 12.71
CA ILE A 193 0.17 -1.81 11.60
C ILE A 193 1.06 -3.00 11.96
N CYS A 194 1.00 -4.04 11.13
CA CYS A 194 1.75 -5.27 11.30
C CYS A 194 2.45 -5.61 9.98
N GLY A 195 3.76 -5.83 10.00
CA GLY A 195 4.49 -6.36 8.85
C GLY A 195 4.62 -5.44 7.63
N ILE A 196 4.41 -4.12 7.77
CA ILE A 196 4.62 -3.18 6.65
C ILE A 196 6.12 -2.88 6.48
N GLY A 197 6.81 -2.67 7.60
CA GLY A 197 8.25 -2.47 7.75
C GLY A 197 8.83 -1.27 7.01
N LEU A 198 9.92 -0.71 7.53
CA LEU A 198 10.84 0.14 6.76
C LEU A 198 12.05 -0.68 6.29
N SER A 199 12.42 -1.70 7.07
CA SER A 199 13.46 -2.68 6.77
C SER A 199 12.87 -3.94 6.11
N ASP A 200 13.71 -4.75 5.46
CA ASP A 200 13.39 -6.10 4.97
C ASP A 200 12.15 -6.25 4.08
N ARG A 201 11.71 -5.16 3.42
CA ARG A 201 10.53 -5.15 2.54
C ARG A 201 10.61 -6.06 1.30
N ASN A 202 11.79 -6.62 1.06
CA ASN A 202 12.06 -7.56 -0.03
C ASN A 202 12.26 -9.00 0.45
N VAL A 203 12.14 -9.26 1.76
CA VAL A 203 12.26 -10.60 2.32
C VAL A 203 10.89 -11.27 2.27
N PHE A 204 10.81 -12.45 1.65
CA PHE A 204 9.58 -13.23 1.55
C PHE A 204 9.82 -14.65 2.07
N LEU A 205 8.79 -15.24 2.66
CA LEU A 205 8.81 -16.65 3.06
C LEU A 205 8.75 -17.56 1.83
N THR A 206 9.71 -18.47 1.69
CA THR A 206 9.77 -19.50 0.63
C THR A 206 9.85 -20.91 1.21
N SER A 207 9.65 -21.92 0.36
CA SER A 207 9.75 -23.35 0.69
C SER A 207 11.05 -23.70 1.45
N GLY A 208 12.16 -23.01 1.12
CA GLY A 208 13.47 -23.15 1.77
C GLY A 208 13.80 -22.07 2.82
N GLY A 209 12.80 -21.37 3.37
CA GLY A 209 13.00 -20.31 4.36
C GLY A 209 12.91 -18.89 3.78
N TYR A 210 13.43 -17.89 4.49
CA TYR A 210 13.37 -16.49 4.07
C TYR A 210 14.31 -16.21 2.90
N ARG A 211 13.76 -15.70 1.79
CA ARG A 211 14.55 -15.25 0.63
C ARG A 211 14.42 -13.75 0.41
N PHE A 212 15.56 -13.09 0.28
CA PHE A 212 15.64 -11.70 -0.14
C PHE A 212 15.46 -11.61 -1.66
N ASN A 213 14.48 -10.84 -2.10
CA ASN A 213 14.30 -10.51 -3.50
C ASN A 213 15.39 -9.51 -3.94
N ARG A 214 16.44 -10.02 -4.57
CA ARG A 214 17.61 -9.25 -5.02
C ARG A 214 17.30 -8.18 -6.08
N ASN A 215 16.09 -8.13 -6.65
CA ASN A 215 15.70 -7.14 -7.68
C ASN A 215 15.70 -5.68 -7.21
N ASN A 216 16.03 -5.40 -5.94
CA ASN A 216 16.17 -4.06 -5.37
C ASN A 216 17.54 -3.84 -4.67
N ALA A 217 18.53 -4.72 -4.86
CA ALA A 217 19.87 -4.55 -4.32
C ALA A 217 20.56 -3.35 -5.02
N GLY A 218 20.71 -2.21 -4.33
CA GLY A 218 21.40 -1.03 -4.85
C GLY A 218 20.71 0.31 -4.63
N HIS A 219 19.49 0.34 -4.08
CA HIS A 219 18.85 1.60 -3.67
C HIS A 219 19.17 1.94 -2.20
N VAL A 220 19.53 3.20 -1.92
CA VAL A 220 19.79 3.71 -0.55
C VAL A 220 18.58 3.51 0.37
N LEU A 221 17.36 3.57 -0.19
CA LEU A 221 16.11 3.20 0.48
C LEU A 221 15.28 2.29 -0.44
N PRO A 222 14.60 1.26 0.09
CA PRO A 222 13.67 0.46 -0.69
C PRO A 222 12.58 1.32 -1.33
N LYS A 223 12.03 0.84 -2.45
CA LYS A 223 10.87 1.45 -3.13
C LYS A 223 9.73 1.69 -2.12
N HIS A 224 8.96 2.76 -2.30
CA HIS A 224 7.85 3.20 -1.44
C HIS A 224 8.20 3.70 -0.04
N THR A 225 9.32 3.28 0.55
CA THR A 225 9.63 3.53 1.97
C THR A 225 9.48 4.99 2.36
N ARG A 226 9.99 5.91 1.54
CA ARG A 226 9.86 7.34 1.82
C ARG A 226 8.42 7.84 1.84
N ALA A 227 7.64 7.54 0.80
CA ALA A 227 6.24 7.94 0.71
C ALA A 227 5.43 7.35 1.88
N ASP A 228 5.73 6.11 2.27
CA ASP A 228 5.11 5.45 3.41
C ASP A 228 5.45 6.16 4.73
N MET A 229 6.71 6.54 4.96
CA MET A 229 7.11 7.27 6.17
C MET A 229 6.39 8.61 6.30
N ILE A 230 6.33 9.40 5.23
CA ILE A 230 5.64 10.71 5.22
C ILE A 230 4.15 10.52 5.52
N LEU A 231 3.50 9.54 4.88
CA LEU A 231 2.09 9.27 5.10
C LEU A 231 1.82 8.76 6.52
N LEU A 232 2.63 7.84 7.04
CA LEU A 232 2.46 7.31 8.39
C LEU A 232 2.63 8.40 9.45
N ALA A 233 3.62 9.28 9.31
CA ALA A 233 3.81 10.41 10.21
C ALA A 233 2.55 11.31 10.22
N ARG A 234 2.03 11.66 9.04
CA ARG A 234 0.84 12.51 8.91
C ARG A 234 -0.43 11.85 9.43
N LEU A 235 -0.61 10.55 9.19
CA LEU A 235 -1.78 9.80 9.66
C LEU A 235 -1.77 9.66 11.19
N ARG A 236 -0.60 9.51 11.83
CA ARG A 236 -0.49 9.40 13.29
C ARG A 236 -0.98 10.63 14.05
N GLU A 237 -0.89 11.81 13.44
CA GLU A 237 -1.39 13.05 14.05
C GLU A 237 -2.92 13.08 14.19
N ARG A 238 -3.63 12.24 13.42
CA ARG A 238 -5.10 12.29 13.30
C ARG A 238 -5.80 10.98 13.66
N TYR A 239 -5.14 9.85 13.46
CA TYR A 239 -5.70 8.52 13.63
C TYR A 239 -4.97 7.77 14.74
N ARG A 240 -5.69 6.89 15.43
CA ARG A 240 -5.11 6.00 16.45
C ARG A 240 -4.34 4.88 15.77
N LEU A 241 -3.11 5.16 15.36
CA LEU A 241 -2.21 4.18 14.77
C LEU A 241 -1.30 3.56 15.84
N VAL A 242 -1.36 2.25 15.97
CA VAL A 242 -0.44 1.44 16.76
C VAL A 242 0.40 0.59 15.81
N THR A 243 1.59 0.17 16.22
CA THR A 243 2.43 -0.72 15.41
C THR A 243 3.01 -1.82 16.28
N THR A 244 3.16 -3.01 15.72
CA THR A 244 3.93 -4.10 16.33
C THR A 244 5.39 -4.08 15.91
N GLU A 245 5.79 -3.12 15.07
CA GLU A 245 7.14 -3.01 14.51
C GLU A 245 7.94 -1.92 15.26
N PRO A 246 9.03 -2.27 15.98
CA PRO A 246 9.82 -1.31 16.76
C PRO A 246 10.36 -0.14 15.91
N GLU A 247 10.78 -0.43 14.68
CA GLU A 247 11.29 0.57 13.72
C GLU A 247 10.24 1.61 13.30
N LEU A 248 8.94 1.29 13.39
CA LEU A 248 7.87 2.24 13.13
C LEU A 248 7.46 2.99 14.40
N ALA A 249 7.85 2.56 15.60
CA ALA A 249 7.44 3.22 16.85
C ALA A 249 7.94 4.66 16.89
N GLY A 250 9.22 4.91 16.57
CA GLY A 250 9.87 6.23 16.58
C GLY A 250 9.61 7.13 15.35
N LEU A 251 8.68 6.76 14.46
CA LEU A 251 8.42 7.57 13.25
C LEU A 251 7.95 9.00 13.52
N ALA A 252 7.30 9.23 14.68
CA ALA A 252 6.86 10.57 15.08
C ALA A 252 8.06 11.50 15.33
N ASP A 253 9.16 10.96 15.86
CA ASP A 253 10.35 11.73 16.21
C ASP A 253 11.18 12.12 14.98
N LEU A 254 11.10 11.33 13.91
CA LEU A 254 11.90 11.50 12.70
C LEU A 254 11.41 12.62 11.77
N TYR A 255 10.11 12.93 11.81
CA TYR A 255 9.50 13.93 10.92
C TYR A 255 8.97 15.16 11.65
N GLY A 256 8.90 15.13 12.98
CA GLY A 256 8.39 16.21 13.82
C GLY A 256 6.98 16.66 13.42
N PRO A 257 6.37 17.61 14.16
CA PRO A 257 5.24 18.33 13.60
C PRO A 257 5.75 19.07 12.37
N THR A 258 5.42 18.58 11.17
CA THR A 258 5.56 19.40 9.96
C THR A 258 4.75 20.64 10.23
N ALA A 259 5.44 21.78 10.40
CA ALA A 259 4.83 23.08 10.63
C ALA A 259 3.60 23.14 9.74
N ALA A 260 2.43 23.08 10.39
CA ALA A 260 1.16 23.15 9.70
C ALA A 260 1.31 24.34 8.75
N ALA A 261 0.96 24.14 7.48
CA ALA A 261 0.77 25.26 6.60
C ALA A 261 -0.16 26.21 7.36
N SER A 262 0.42 27.27 7.91
CA SER A 262 -0.26 28.45 8.41
C SER A 262 -0.83 29.07 7.15
N GLY A 263 -1.94 28.49 6.70
CA GLY A 263 -2.85 29.08 5.75
C GLY A 263 -3.36 30.31 6.47
N THR A 264 -2.76 31.43 6.10
CA THR A 264 -3.23 32.78 6.39
C THR A 264 -4.71 32.87 6.07
N ASP A 265 -5.52 32.98 7.13
CA ASP A 265 -6.78 33.74 7.07
C ASP A 265 -6.40 35.19 6.73
N ALA A 266 -6.43 35.52 5.44
CA ALA A 266 -6.36 36.87 4.93
C ALA A 266 -7.10 36.95 3.58
N CYS A 267 -8.42 36.97 3.68
CA CYS A 267 -9.30 37.66 2.73
C CYS A 267 -10.17 38.55 3.63
N GLU A 268 -9.64 39.70 4.08
CA GLU A 268 -9.88 41.01 3.46
C GLU A 268 -11.34 41.19 3.03
N GLU A 269 -12.09 41.82 3.94
CA GLU A 269 -13.22 42.69 3.62
C GLU A 269 -12.77 43.75 2.60
N ARG A 270 -13.42 43.78 1.44
CA ARG A 270 -13.79 44.99 0.70
C ARG A 270 -15.10 44.76 -0.04
#